data_AF-A0A519EEQ3-F1
#
_entry.id   AF-A0A519EEQ3-F1
#
_cell.length_a   1.000
_cell.length_b   1.000
_cell.length_c   1.000
_cell.angle_alpha   90.00
_cell.angle_beta   90.00
_cell.angle_gamma   90.00
#
_symmetry.space_group_name_H-M   'P 1'
#
loop_
_entity.id
_entity.type
_entity.pdbx_description
1 polymer ?
#
loop_
_entity_poly.entity_id
_entity_poly.type
_entity_poly.pdbx_seq_one_letter_code
_entity_poly.pdbx_strand_id
1 'polypeptide(L)'
;MKRSLIVAATAAVLSLGVATGAMAQAASSPTSGSVDQAKALKKQADADYKAAKKACNAMKGDAEKQCEKDAKATHEKAEADAKAMKEKAEADKKAMK
;
A
#
# COMPACT_ATOMS: atom_id res chain seq x y z
N MET A 1 -28.61 -22.15 34.43
CA MET A 1 -29.85 -21.33 34.48
C MET A 1 -29.47 -20.03 35.18
N LYS A 2 -29.43 -18.80 34.65
CA LYS A 2 -29.96 -18.15 33.45
C LYS A 2 -28.80 -17.54 32.63
N ARG A 3 -28.86 -17.73 31.32
CA ARG A 3 -28.17 -16.88 30.33
C ARG A 3 -29.08 -15.67 30.12
N SER A 4 -28.67 -14.49 30.58
CA SER A 4 -29.36 -13.24 30.28
C SER A 4 -28.33 -12.21 29.84
N LEU A 5 -28.43 -11.82 28.56
CA LEU A 5 -28.25 -10.46 28.04
C LEU A 5 -26.87 -9.85 28.34
N ILE A 6 -25.89 -9.91 27.42
CA ILE A 6 -25.68 -8.92 26.35
C ILE A 6 -24.72 -9.57 25.33
N VAL A 7 -25.17 -9.91 24.12
CA VAL A 7 -24.46 -9.82 22.81
C VAL A 7 -25.45 -10.32 21.74
N ALA A 8 -26.28 -9.40 21.26
CA ALA A 8 -27.02 -9.41 19.99
C ALA A 8 -27.28 -7.91 19.71
N ALA A 9 -26.99 -7.28 18.58
CA ALA A 9 -26.72 -7.70 17.21
C ALA A 9 -25.63 -6.77 16.64
N THR A 10 -24.78 -7.20 15.71
CA THR A 10 -25.10 -7.15 14.28
C THR A 10 -24.47 -8.31 13.48
N ALA A 11 -25.35 -8.99 12.72
CA ALA A 11 -25.16 -9.75 11.48
C ALA A 11 -23.92 -10.69 11.37
N ALA A 12 -24.03 -11.99 11.64
CA ALA A 12 -24.65 -13.01 10.77
C ALA A 12 -24.11 -13.03 9.32
N VAL A 13 -23.00 -13.75 9.10
CA VAL A 13 -22.91 -14.71 7.99
C VAL A 13 -22.22 -15.97 8.52
N LEU A 14 -23.01 -16.89 9.10
CA LEU A 14 -22.71 -18.31 8.99
C LEU A 14 -23.59 -18.85 7.87
N SER A 15 -22.97 -19.24 6.76
CA SER A 15 -23.55 -20.14 5.78
C SER A 15 -22.50 -21.19 5.44
N LEU A 16 -22.86 -22.45 5.70
CA LEU A 16 -22.07 -23.65 5.47
C LEU A 16 -21.68 -23.78 3.99
N GLY A 17 -20.39 -24.03 3.74
CA GLY A 17 -19.94 -24.68 2.50
C GLY A 17 -18.72 -24.06 1.82
N VAL A 18 -17.51 -24.36 2.31
CA VAL A 18 -16.38 -24.79 1.47
C VAL A 18 -15.49 -25.65 2.36
N ALA A 19 -15.36 -26.92 1.96
CA ALA A 19 -14.51 -27.88 2.60
C ALA A 19 -13.04 -27.61 2.22
N THR A 20 -12.15 -27.94 3.16
CA THR A 20 -10.72 -28.25 3.00
C THR A 20 -9.78 -27.13 2.53
N GLY A 21 -8.88 -26.70 3.44
CA GLY A 21 -7.53 -26.25 3.08
C GLY A 21 -7.09 -24.92 3.71
N ALA A 22 -6.38 -25.02 4.84
CA ALA A 22 -5.38 -24.08 5.36
C ALA A 22 -5.75 -22.59 5.57
N MET A 23 -5.72 -22.21 6.86
CA MET A 23 -5.24 -20.93 7.38
C MET A 23 -4.65 -19.92 6.37
N ALA A 24 -5.32 -18.78 6.22
CA ALA A 24 -4.66 -17.49 6.03
C ALA A 24 -5.63 -16.39 6.50
N GLN A 25 -5.87 -16.37 7.81
CA GLN A 25 -6.17 -15.10 8.47
C GLN A 25 -5.07 -14.13 8.06
N ALA A 26 -5.46 -12.90 7.76
CA ALA A 26 -4.57 -11.78 7.53
C ALA A 26 -3.49 -11.69 8.63
N ALA A 27 -2.38 -12.40 8.41
CA ALA A 27 -1.10 -12.03 8.94
C ALA A 27 -0.62 -10.93 7.99
N SER A 28 -1.05 -9.71 8.27
CA SER A 28 -0.19 -8.55 8.06
C SER A 28 1.04 -8.76 8.94
N SER A 29 1.89 -9.73 8.60
CA SER A 29 3.26 -9.74 9.04
C SER A 29 3.84 -8.39 8.58
N PRO A 30 4.62 -7.69 9.40
CA PRO A 30 5.44 -6.62 8.87
C PRO A 30 6.38 -7.31 7.88
N THR A 31 6.05 -7.25 6.59
CA THR A 31 6.98 -7.68 5.56
C THR A 31 8.25 -6.89 5.83
N SER A 32 9.33 -7.58 6.18
CA SER A 32 10.65 -6.96 6.18
C SER A 32 10.83 -6.40 4.78
N GLY A 33 10.66 -5.08 4.64
CA GLY A 33 10.86 -4.41 3.37
C GLY A 33 12.27 -4.75 2.91
N SER A 34 12.40 -5.30 1.71
CA SER A 34 13.72 -5.59 1.13
C SER A 34 14.20 -4.38 0.33
N VAL A 35 15.52 -4.27 0.14
CA VAL A 35 16.11 -3.24 -0.73
C VAL A 35 15.55 -3.34 -2.15
N ASP A 36 15.27 -4.55 -2.62
CA ASP A 36 14.67 -4.82 -3.92
C ASP A 36 13.23 -4.33 -3.99
N GLN A 37 12.43 -4.55 -2.95
CA GLN A 37 11.06 -4.03 -2.85
C GLN A 37 11.05 -2.49 -2.85
N ALA A 38 11.96 -1.85 -2.13
CA ALA A 38 12.10 -0.40 -2.14
C ALA A 38 12.49 0.15 -3.53
N LYS A 39 13.38 -0.55 -4.26
CA LYS A 39 13.71 -0.20 -5.65
C LYS A 39 12.52 -0.38 -6.59
N ALA A 40 11.73 -1.44 -6.42
CA ALA A 40 10.52 -1.68 -7.21
C ALA A 40 9.49 -0.57 -6.98
N LEU A 41 9.26 -0.17 -5.73
CA LEU A 41 8.36 0.93 -5.37
C LEU A 41 8.80 2.26 -6.00
N LYS A 42 10.10 2.58 -5.97
CA LYS A 42 10.62 3.78 -6.64
C LYS A 42 10.36 3.73 -8.16
N LYS A 43 10.65 2.60 -8.80
CA LYS A 43 10.38 2.43 -10.25
C LYS A 43 8.90 2.56 -10.58
N GLN A 44 8.02 2.04 -9.72
CA GLN A 44 6.59 2.16 -9.87
C GLN A 44 6.16 3.63 -9.75
N ALA A 45 6.64 4.36 -8.73
CA ALA A 45 6.39 5.79 -8.60
C ALA A 45 6.82 6.57 -9.85
N ASP A 46 8.00 6.30 -10.40
CA ASP A 46 8.47 6.91 -11.64
C ASP A 46 7.57 6.61 -12.85
N ALA A 47 7.05 5.39 -12.94
CA ALA A 47 6.14 4.99 -14.01
C ALA A 47 4.76 5.67 -13.86
N ASP A 48 4.23 5.71 -12.64
CA ASP A 48 2.97 6.34 -12.31
C ASP A 48 3.05 7.85 -12.57
N TYR A 49 4.14 8.51 -12.20
CA TYR A 49 4.38 9.92 -12.51
C TYR A 49 4.41 10.17 -14.02
N LYS A 50 5.07 9.32 -14.81
CA LYS A 50 5.10 9.44 -16.28
C LYS A 50 3.70 9.28 -16.88
N ALA A 51 2.90 8.34 -16.38
CA ALA A 51 1.53 8.14 -16.82
C ALA A 51 0.64 9.34 -16.45
N ALA A 52 0.72 9.79 -15.20
CA ALA A 52 -0.01 10.96 -14.70
C ALA A 52 0.35 12.20 -15.50
N LYS A 53 1.65 12.46 -15.75
CA LYS A 53 2.10 13.58 -16.57
C LYS A 53 1.56 13.52 -18.00
N LYS A 54 1.54 12.34 -18.63
CA LYS A 54 0.92 12.18 -19.96
C LYS A 54 -0.57 12.52 -19.94
N ALA A 55 -1.29 12.12 -18.89
CA ALA A 55 -2.69 12.49 -18.71
C ALA A 55 -2.86 14.01 -18.47
N CYS A 56 -2.00 14.63 -17.66
CA CYS A 56 -2.01 16.08 -17.42
C CYS A 56 -1.75 16.87 -18.71
N ASN A 57 -0.80 16.42 -19.54
CA ASN A 57 -0.49 17.07 -20.83
C ASN A 57 -1.64 17.03 -21.84
N ALA A 58 -2.65 16.17 -21.64
CA ALA A 58 -3.86 16.18 -22.46
C ALA A 58 -4.82 17.32 -22.07
N MET A 59 -4.61 17.93 -20.90
CA MET A 59 -5.33 19.11 -20.42
C MET A 59 -4.67 20.40 -20.96
N LYS A 60 -5.22 21.56 -20.62
CA LYS A 60 -4.67 22.88 -21.01
C LYS A 60 -4.86 23.90 -19.90
N GLY A 61 -3.97 24.89 -19.87
CA GLY A 61 -4.08 26.06 -18.99
C GLY A 61 -3.84 25.71 -17.52
N ASP A 62 -4.64 26.28 -16.62
CA ASP A 62 -4.48 26.08 -15.18
C ASP A 62 -4.74 24.64 -14.73
N ALA A 63 -5.61 23.92 -15.45
CA ALA A 63 -5.89 22.51 -15.19
C ALA A 63 -4.65 21.62 -15.42
N GLU A 64 -3.89 21.88 -16.49
CA GLU A 64 -2.63 21.19 -16.77
C GLU A 64 -1.61 21.48 -15.67
N LYS A 65 -1.42 22.77 -15.32
CA LYS A 65 -0.47 23.18 -14.27
C LYS A 65 -0.79 22.52 -12.94
N GLN A 66 -2.05 22.54 -12.50
CA GLN A 66 -2.44 21.95 -11.23
C GLN A 66 -2.25 20.43 -11.25
N CYS A 67 -2.66 19.77 -12.34
CA CYS A 67 -2.44 18.34 -12.51
C CYS A 67 -0.96 17.96 -12.43
N GLU A 68 -0.06 18.73 -13.08
CA GLU A 68 1.38 18.50 -12.99
C GLU A 68 1.91 18.72 -11.57
N LYS A 69 1.40 19.72 -10.82
CA LYS A 69 1.79 19.94 -9.43
C LYS A 69 1.39 18.76 -8.54
N ASP A 70 0.15 18.28 -8.68
CA ASP A 70 -0.37 17.16 -7.89
C ASP A 70 0.34 15.85 -8.23
N ALA A 71 0.60 15.60 -9.51
CA ALA A 71 1.36 14.45 -9.97
C ALA A 71 2.78 14.47 -9.40
N LYS A 72 3.45 15.63 -9.42
CA LYS A 72 4.78 15.78 -8.85
C LYS A 72 4.78 15.58 -7.33
N ALA A 73 3.83 16.16 -6.61
CA ALA A 73 3.73 16.00 -5.16
C ALA A 73 3.51 14.53 -4.76
N THR A 74 2.68 13.81 -5.53
CA THR A 74 2.45 12.38 -5.34
C THR A 74 3.72 11.57 -5.59
N HIS A 75 4.46 11.89 -6.66
CA HIS A 75 5.73 11.25 -6.99
C HIS A 75 6.80 11.47 -5.91
N GLU A 76 6.99 12.71 -5.46
CA GLU A 76 7.95 13.05 -4.41
C GLU A 76 7.64 12.31 -3.10
N LYS A 77 6.36 12.21 -2.73
CA LYS A 77 5.93 11.43 -1.57
C LYS A 77 6.26 9.94 -1.74
N ALA A 78 5.92 9.36 -2.88
CA ALA A 78 6.18 7.94 -3.14
C ALA A 78 7.68 7.61 -3.19
N GLU A 79 8.51 8.51 -3.73
CA GLU A 79 9.97 8.39 -3.69
C GLU A 79 10.51 8.48 -2.26
N ALA A 80 9.99 9.39 -1.43
CA ALA A 80 10.38 9.52 -0.04
C ALA A 80 10.02 8.25 0.76
N ASP A 81 8.81 7.72 0.57
CA ASP A 81 8.35 6.48 1.20
C ASP A 81 9.25 5.30 0.77
N ALA A 82 9.54 5.18 -0.53
CA ALA A 82 10.44 4.14 -1.05
C ALA A 82 11.87 4.28 -0.50
N LYS A 83 12.38 5.50 -0.35
CA LYS A 83 13.70 5.75 0.25
C LYS A 83 13.73 5.35 1.73
N ALA A 84 12.72 5.75 2.50
CA ALA A 84 12.61 5.37 3.91
C ALA A 84 12.55 3.84 4.09
N MET A 85 11.81 3.15 3.21
CA MET A 85 11.79 1.69 3.19
C MET A 85 13.16 1.09 2.85
N LYS A 86 13.89 1.66 1.88
CA LYS A 86 15.26 1.22 1.55
C LYS A 86 16.20 1.39 2.74
N GLU A 87 16.19 2.55 3.38
CA GLU A 87 17.07 2.86 4.52
C GLU A 87 16.79 1.91 5.68
N LYS A 88 15.50 1.66 5.99
CA LYS A 88 15.10 0.67 6.98
C LYS A 88 15.58 -0.75 6.60
N ALA A 89 15.35 -1.16 5.36
CA ALA A 89 15.78 -2.47 4.84
C ALA A 89 17.29 -2.68 4.94
N GLU A 90 18.08 -1.64 4.65
CA GLU A 90 19.54 -1.68 4.77
C GLU A 90 20.00 -1.73 6.23
N ALA A 91 19.33 -1.01 7.13
CA ALA A 91 19.60 -1.07 8.56
C ALA A 91 19.29 -2.45 9.15
N ASP A 92 18.13 -3.04 8.81
CA ASP A 92 17.74 -4.39 9.20
C ASP A 92 18.77 -5.42 8.67
N LYS A 93 19.17 -5.31 7.40
CA LYS A 93 20.20 -6.19 6.81
C LYS A 93 21.55 -6.07 7.52
N LYS A 94 21.95 -4.87 7.95
CA LYS A 94 23.20 -4.65 8.68
C LYS A 94 23.14 -5.23 10.10
N ALA A 95 22.00 -5.10 10.78
CA ALA A 95 21.81 -5.66 12.12
C ALA A 95 21.86 -7.19 12.16
N MET A 96 21.63 -7.85 11.01
CA MET A 96 21.67 -9.30 10.85
C MET A 96 23.03 -9.86 10.40
N LYS A 97 24.05 -9.01 10.21
CA LYS A 97 25.40 -9.39 9.82
C LYS A 97 26.39 -9.20 10.96
#